data_AF-A0A6L8ETR6-F1
#
_entry.id   AF-A0A6L8ETR6-F1
#
_cell.length_a   1.000
_cell.length_b   1.000
_cell.length_c   1.000
_cell.angle_alpha   90.00
_cell.angle_beta   90.00
_cell.angle_gamma   90.00
#
_symmetry.space_group_name_H-M   'P 1'
#
loop_
_entity.id
_entity.type
_entity.pdbx_description
1 polymer ?
#
loop_
_entity_poly.entity_id
_entity_poly.type
_entity_poly.pdbx_seq_one_letter_code
_entity_poly.pdbx_strand_id
1 'polypeptide(L)'
;MKSSFTLRSLFYFSCSLGLFLVFGCGDTEDTKNAPIATRDTFINEPGLDEEEYWEQFKDENWIRLTDAEVEELMNFEMPRWDFKQQTLEEFNKYAHAFLFQKFGDIPSVRYIVEFERQHPKESGKVVTLTPMLAKQNVACAEAMYFLLPTEVHKRSLEKLQEVLKVVEEQDERHLLDHLRIEDPEAWIKRKRTFLIDKHGDIPEVDIIVNFLQKLELNLPRTDAECRIYYFEAYDVLYDDSNTASAYEFYAMLEALHQIRAFVEDPPSHRLEKYREARAEGISFYNIDWDDD
;
A
#
# COMPACT_ATOMS: atom_id res chain seq x y z
N MET A 1 10.19 21.67 0.25
CA MET A 1 9.28 21.16 -0.84
C MET A 1 8.84 19.71 -0.60
N LYS A 2 7.59 19.44 -0.16
CA LYS A 2 7.09 18.06 0.10
C LYS A 2 7.14 17.20 -1.16
N SER A 3 8.07 16.24 -1.20
CA SER A 3 8.11 15.14 -2.17
C SER A 3 6.94 14.18 -1.88
N SER A 4 5.71 14.62 -2.17
CA SER A 4 4.59 13.71 -2.32
C SER A 4 4.82 12.90 -3.58
N PHE A 5 5.28 11.67 -3.41
CA PHE A 5 5.47 10.70 -4.49
C PHE A 5 4.21 10.66 -5.37
N THR A 6 4.34 11.06 -6.63
CA THR A 6 3.26 11.14 -7.63
C THR A 6 2.88 9.76 -8.16
N LEU A 7 2.65 8.79 -7.27
CA LEU A 7 1.95 7.54 -7.58
C LEU A 7 0.43 7.74 -7.77
N ARG A 8 -0.04 8.99 -7.56
CA ARG A 8 -1.44 9.39 -7.37
C ARG A 8 -2.30 9.37 -8.63
N SER A 9 -1.71 9.57 -9.82
CA SER A 9 -2.46 9.63 -11.09
C SER A 9 -2.53 8.29 -11.83
N LEU A 10 -1.65 7.34 -11.51
CA LEU A 10 -1.56 6.06 -12.19
C LEU A 10 -2.46 4.96 -11.59
N PHE A 11 -3.00 5.20 -10.39
CA PHE A 11 -3.85 4.25 -9.66
C PHE A 11 -5.25 4.15 -10.27
N TYR A 12 -5.97 5.26 -10.29
CA TYR A 12 -7.36 5.32 -10.76
C TYR A 12 -7.50 5.13 -12.27
N PHE A 13 -6.44 5.43 -13.04
CA PHE A 13 -6.43 5.26 -14.49
C PHE A 13 -6.43 3.77 -14.89
N SER A 14 -5.78 2.90 -14.11
CA SER A 14 -5.63 1.47 -14.45
C SER A 14 -6.91 0.64 -14.24
N CYS A 15 -7.64 0.84 -13.14
CA CYS A 15 -8.95 0.22 -12.94
C CYS A 15 -9.99 0.75 -13.95
N SER A 16 -9.89 2.02 -14.34
CA SER A 16 -10.82 2.62 -15.31
C SER A 16 -10.54 2.18 -16.75
N LEU A 17 -9.26 1.97 -17.14
CA LEU A 17 -8.93 1.49 -18.49
C LEU A 17 -9.48 0.08 -18.75
N GLY A 18 -9.53 -0.77 -17.73
CA GLY A 18 -10.14 -2.11 -17.82
C GLY A 18 -11.62 -2.04 -18.21
N LEU A 19 -12.37 -1.11 -17.62
CA LEU A 19 -13.78 -0.85 -17.97
C LEU A 19 -13.93 -0.23 -19.37
N PHE A 20 -13.01 0.66 -19.79
CA PHE A 20 -13.06 1.24 -21.15
C PHE A 20 -12.82 0.22 -22.27
N LEU A 21 -12.04 -0.84 -22.02
CA LEU A 21 -11.77 -1.89 -23.00
C LEU A 21 -12.98 -2.80 -23.27
N VAL A 22 -13.99 -2.81 -22.39
CA VAL A 22 -15.24 -3.55 -22.61
C VAL A 22 -16.16 -2.82 -23.62
N PHE A 23 -15.99 -1.50 -23.78
CA PHE A 23 -16.80 -0.66 -24.68
C PHE A 23 -16.08 -0.22 -25.96
N GLY A 24 -14.78 -0.49 -26.09
CA GLY A 24 -14.03 -0.30 -27.33
C GLY A 24 -14.34 -1.41 -28.33
N CYS A 25 -14.99 -1.08 -29.44
CA CYS A 25 -15.27 -1.98 -30.57
C CYS A 25 -13.97 -2.58 -31.15
N GLY A 26 -13.53 -3.71 -30.61
CA GLY A 26 -12.66 -4.67 -31.29
C GLY A 26 -13.44 -5.97 -31.45
N ASP A 27 -13.43 -6.55 -32.66
CA ASP A 27 -14.08 -7.83 -32.99
C ASP A 27 -13.90 -8.86 -31.87
N THR A 28 -14.99 -9.18 -31.17
CA THR A 28 -15.05 -10.14 -30.06
C THR A 28 -15.49 -11.53 -30.54
N GLU A 29 -14.87 -12.04 -31.61
CA GLU A 29 -15.14 -13.41 -32.04
C GLU A 29 -14.51 -14.48 -31.11
N ASP A 30 -13.58 -14.11 -30.23
CA ASP A 30 -12.83 -15.07 -29.38
C ASP A 30 -13.29 -15.19 -27.91
N THR A 31 -14.25 -14.40 -27.42
CA THR A 31 -14.63 -14.44 -25.98
C THR A 31 -15.64 -15.52 -25.60
N LYS A 32 -16.08 -16.39 -26.53
CA LYS A 32 -17.13 -17.38 -26.22
C LYS A 32 -16.68 -18.60 -25.40
N ASN A 33 -15.37 -18.82 -25.20
CA ASN A 33 -14.88 -20.04 -24.56
C ASN A 33 -13.76 -19.83 -23.53
N ALA A 34 -13.54 -18.62 -23.02
CA ALA A 34 -12.65 -18.47 -21.86
C ALA A 34 -13.31 -19.18 -20.67
N PRO A 35 -12.70 -20.24 -20.10
CA PRO A 35 -13.24 -20.87 -18.91
C PRO A 35 -13.29 -19.81 -17.81
N ILE A 36 -14.47 -19.64 -17.20
CA ILE A 36 -14.60 -18.89 -15.94
C ILE A 36 -13.59 -19.55 -15.00
N ALA A 37 -12.56 -18.80 -14.61
CA ALA A 37 -11.52 -19.35 -13.78
C ALA A 37 -12.17 -19.85 -12.47
N THR A 38 -11.95 -21.12 -12.16
CA THR A 38 -12.58 -21.74 -11.00
C THR A 38 -11.96 -21.21 -9.70
N ARG A 39 -12.81 -21.07 -8.68
CA ARG A 39 -12.56 -20.57 -7.31
C ARG A 39 -11.23 -21.02 -6.68
N ASP A 40 -10.82 -22.26 -6.90
CA ASP A 40 -9.62 -22.86 -6.31
C ASP A 40 -8.30 -22.21 -6.75
N THR A 41 -8.33 -21.40 -7.81
CA THR A 41 -7.12 -20.74 -8.35
C THR A 41 -6.84 -19.37 -7.73
N PHE A 42 -7.79 -18.78 -6.99
CA PHE A 42 -7.73 -17.37 -6.58
C PHE A 42 -7.78 -17.13 -5.08
N ILE A 43 -8.61 -17.89 -4.34
CA ILE A 43 -8.72 -17.73 -2.89
C ILE A 43 -7.61 -18.58 -2.25
N ASN A 44 -6.47 -17.95 -1.94
CA ASN A 44 -5.34 -18.60 -1.27
C ASN A 44 -5.54 -18.77 0.24
N GLU A 45 -6.66 -18.31 0.81
CA GLU A 45 -6.96 -18.49 2.23
C GLU A 45 -7.74 -19.80 2.48
N PRO A 46 -7.09 -20.83 3.05
CA PRO A 46 -7.76 -22.11 3.28
C PRO A 46 -8.83 -21.97 4.36
N GLY A 47 -10.09 -22.08 3.96
CA GLY A 47 -11.22 -22.31 4.86
C GLY A 47 -12.34 -21.27 4.87
N LEU A 48 -12.17 -20.12 4.21
CA LEU A 48 -13.23 -19.12 4.09
C LEU A 48 -14.16 -19.43 2.91
N ASP A 49 -15.46 -19.24 3.11
CA ASP A 49 -16.38 -19.17 1.97
C ASP A 49 -16.25 -17.83 1.23
N GLU A 50 -16.77 -17.76 -0.01
CA GLU A 50 -16.59 -16.57 -0.84
C GLU A 50 -17.20 -15.31 -0.21
N GLU A 51 -18.32 -15.46 0.50
CA GLU A 51 -18.99 -14.34 1.15
C GLU A 51 -18.15 -13.84 2.34
N GLU A 52 -17.68 -14.75 3.18
CA GLU A 52 -16.80 -14.43 4.31
C GLU A 52 -15.50 -13.73 3.86
N TYR A 53 -14.91 -14.15 2.73
CA TYR A 53 -13.72 -13.53 2.18
C TYR A 53 -13.92 -12.05 1.83
N TRP A 54 -15.05 -11.66 1.23
CA TRP A 54 -15.29 -10.27 0.86
C TRP A 54 -15.69 -9.40 2.05
N GLU A 55 -16.38 -10.00 3.03
CA GLU A 55 -16.85 -9.31 4.22
C GLU A 55 -15.71 -8.79 5.10
N GLN A 56 -14.56 -9.47 5.14
CA GLN A 56 -13.40 -9.04 5.95
C GLN A 56 -12.83 -7.67 5.55
N PHE A 57 -13.08 -7.23 4.31
CA PHE A 57 -12.60 -5.94 3.80
C PHE A 57 -13.61 -4.79 4.00
N LYS A 58 -14.82 -5.09 4.50
CA LYS A 58 -15.88 -4.10 4.71
C LYS A 58 -15.80 -3.56 6.13
N ASP A 59 -15.72 -2.24 6.27
CA ASP A 59 -15.78 -1.59 7.58
C ASP A 59 -17.23 -1.39 8.06
N GLU A 60 -17.40 -0.91 9.29
CA GLU A 60 -18.72 -0.70 9.90
C GLU A 60 -19.60 0.31 9.14
N ASN A 61 -19.00 1.23 8.38
CA ASN A 61 -19.69 2.28 7.63
C ASN A 61 -19.80 1.94 6.13
N TRP A 62 -19.61 0.68 5.76
CA TRP A 62 -19.68 0.23 4.38
C TRP A 62 -21.10 0.35 3.81
N ILE A 63 -21.23 1.04 2.68
CA ILE A 63 -22.50 1.20 1.97
C ILE A 63 -22.86 -0.12 1.26
N ARG A 64 -23.73 -0.91 1.89
CA ARG A 64 -24.21 -2.20 1.38
C ARG A 64 -25.36 -2.03 0.38
N LEU A 65 -25.41 -2.92 -0.59
CA LEU A 65 -26.56 -3.06 -1.48
C LEU A 65 -27.71 -3.78 -0.77
N THR A 66 -28.91 -3.25 -0.93
CA THR A 66 -30.14 -3.96 -0.58
C THR A 66 -30.58 -4.87 -1.71
N ASP A 67 -31.34 -5.93 -1.40
CA ASP A 67 -31.85 -6.85 -2.43
C ASP A 67 -32.77 -6.14 -3.44
N ALA A 68 -33.49 -5.10 -3.01
CA ALA A 68 -34.31 -4.26 -3.89
C ALA A 68 -33.45 -3.48 -4.91
N GLU A 69 -32.29 -2.97 -4.50
CA GLU A 69 -31.36 -2.29 -5.41
C GLU A 69 -30.70 -3.28 -6.37
N VAL A 70 -30.38 -4.49 -5.90
CA VAL A 70 -29.87 -5.55 -6.78
C VAL A 70 -30.92 -5.93 -7.83
N GLU A 71 -32.18 -6.13 -7.42
CA GLU A 71 -33.29 -6.40 -8.35
C GLU A 71 -33.48 -5.25 -9.35
N GLU A 72 -33.36 -4.00 -8.91
CA GLU A 72 -33.39 -2.83 -9.80
C GLU A 72 -32.27 -2.89 -10.84
N LEU A 73 -31.02 -3.13 -10.42
CA LEU A 73 -29.86 -3.20 -11.32
C LEU A 73 -29.95 -4.37 -12.31
N MET A 74 -30.43 -5.54 -11.85
CA MET A 74 -30.66 -6.72 -12.69
C MET A 74 -31.71 -6.48 -13.78
N ASN A 75 -32.75 -5.70 -13.49
CA ASN A 75 -33.84 -5.41 -14.43
C ASN A 75 -33.66 -4.07 -15.17
N PHE A 76 -32.54 -3.39 -14.97
CA PHE A 76 -32.32 -2.05 -15.51
C PHE A 76 -32.22 -2.06 -17.05
N GLU A 77 -33.12 -1.36 -17.72
CA GLU A 77 -33.09 -1.25 -19.19
C GLU A 77 -31.93 -0.36 -19.64
N MET A 78 -30.89 -0.97 -20.22
CA MET A 78 -29.76 -0.22 -20.78
C MET A 78 -30.19 0.55 -22.05
N PRO A 79 -30.19 1.90 -22.04
CA PRO A 79 -30.53 2.68 -23.21
C PRO A 79 -29.45 2.54 -24.28
N ARG A 80 -29.83 2.85 -25.53
CA ARG A 80 -28.84 2.99 -26.61
C ARG A 80 -27.87 4.11 -26.25
N TRP A 81 -26.60 3.78 -26.19
CA TRP A 81 -25.55 4.60 -25.62
C TRP A 81 -25.31 5.89 -26.42
N ASP A 82 -25.45 7.06 -25.79
CA ASP A 82 -24.97 8.36 -26.30
C ASP A 82 -24.06 9.02 -25.25
N PHE A 83 -22.75 9.00 -25.51
CA PHE A 83 -21.71 9.52 -24.61
C PHE A 83 -21.82 11.02 -24.33
N LYS A 84 -22.61 11.78 -25.10
CA LYS A 84 -22.60 13.26 -25.02
C LYS A 84 -23.53 13.87 -23.97
N GLN A 85 -24.41 13.09 -23.34
CA GLN A 85 -25.49 13.64 -22.51
C GLN A 85 -25.61 13.06 -21.10
N GLN A 86 -24.77 12.09 -20.71
CA GLN A 86 -24.94 11.40 -19.44
C GLN A 86 -24.10 11.99 -18.31
N THR A 87 -24.67 12.02 -17.12
CA THR A 87 -24.00 12.35 -15.86
C THR A 87 -23.09 11.19 -15.41
N LEU A 88 -22.14 11.47 -14.52
CA LEU A 88 -21.28 10.43 -13.93
C LEU A 88 -22.09 9.41 -13.11
N GLU A 89 -23.16 9.86 -12.45
CA GLU A 89 -24.07 9.01 -11.69
C GLU A 89 -24.79 8.00 -12.59
N GLU A 90 -25.33 8.46 -13.73
CA GLU A 90 -25.94 7.58 -14.72
C GLU A 90 -24.93 6.59 -15.27
N PHE A 91 -23.72 7.04 -15.63
CA PHE A 91 -22.65 6.18 -16.08
C PHE A 91 -22.33 5.06 -15.08
N ASN A 92 -22.19 5.41 -13.80
CA ASN A 92 -21.92 4.43 -12.75
C ASN A 92 -23.09 3.44 -12.61
N LYS A 93 -24.34 3.91 -12.65
CA LYS A 93 -25.52 3.04 -12.62
C LYS A 93 -25.54 2.05 -13.79
N TYR A 94 -25.17 2.49 -15.00
CA TYR A 94 -25.03 1.60 -16.16
C TYR A 94 -23.94 0.55 -15.94
N ALA A 95 -22.77 0.96 -15.45
CA ALA A 95 -21.67 0.04 -15.17
C ALA A 95 -22.06 -1.02 -14.12
N HIS A 96 -22.74 -0.60 -13.05
CA HIS A 96 -23.23 -1.51 -12.00
C HIS A 96 -24.28 -2.49 -12.53
N ALA A 97 -25.27 -1.99 -13.29
CA ALA A 97 -26.29 -2.83 -13.91
C ALA A 97 -25.69 -3.85 -14.88
N PHE A 98 -24.70 -3.44 -15.68
CA PHE A 98 -23.99 -4.34 -16.59
C PHE A 98 -23.31 -5.50 -15.85
N LEU A 99 -22.64 -5.23 -14.72
CA LEU A 99 -22.00 -6.28 -13.92
C LEU A 99 -23.03 -7.30 -13.43
N PHE A 100 -24.13 -6.82 -12.82
CA PHE A 100 -25.21 -7.67 -12.34
C PHE A 100 -25.87 -8.48 -13.46
N GLN A 101 -26.24 -7.86 -14.57
CA GLN A 101 -26.89 -8.55 -15.68
C GLN A 101 -26.00 -9.59 -16.36
N LYS A 102 -24.69 -9.33 -16.43
CA LYS A 102 -23.73 -10.22 -17.08
C LYS A 102 -23.28 -11.38 -16.20
N PHE A 103 -23.04 -11.11 -14.91
CA PHE A 103 -22.42 -12.07 -13.99
C PHE A 103 -23.37 -12.60 -12.92
N GLY A 104 -24.55 -12.00 -12.78
CA GLY A 104 -25.52 -12.32 -11.75
C GLY A 104 -25.23 -11.64 -10.41
N ASP A 105 -26.10 -11.93 -9.44
CA ASP A 105 -25.92 -11.51 -8.06
C ASP A 105 -24.99 -12.49 -7.33
N ILE A 106 -23.70 -12.20 -7.36
CA ILE A 106 -22.66 -12.97 -6.67
C ILE A 106 -21.81 -12.05 -5.79
N PRO A 107 -21.15 -12.58 -4.73
CA PRO A 107 -20.42 -11.77 -3.76
C PRO A 107 -19.38 -10.84 -4.39
N SER A 108 -18.63 -11.32 -5.39
CA SER A 108 -17.65 -10.51 -6.14
C SER A 108 -18.28 -9.29 -6.83
N VAL A 109 -19.46 -9.43 -7.44
CA VAL A 109 -20.19 -8.32 -8.08
C VAL A 109 -20.68 -7.33 -7.04
N ARG A 110 -21.30 -7.82 -5.95
CA ARG A 110 -21.73 -6.97 -4.84
C ARG A 110 -20.56 -6.16 -4.28
N TYR A 111 -19.41 -6.80 -4.04
CA TYR A 111 -18.23 -6.13 -3.51
C TYR A 111 -17.76 -4.97 -4.38
N ILE A 112 -17.63 -5.18 -5.70
CA ILE A 112 -17.19 -4.14 -6.64
C ILE A 112 -18.13 -2.94 -6.59
N VAL A 113 -19.44 -3.18 -6.68
CA VAL A 113 -20.44 -2.11 -6.74
C VAL A 113 -20.50 -1.34 -5.42
N GLU A 114 -20.47 -2.04 -4.28
CA GLU A 114 -20.45 -1.41 -2.96
C GLU A 114 -19.15 -0.60 -2.73
N PHE A 115 -18.00 -1.13 -3.15
CA PHE A 115 -16.71 -0.44 -3.08
C PHE A 115 -16.74 0.88 -3.89
N GLU A 116 -17.27 0.86 -5.11
CA GLU A 116 -17.37 2.06 -5.95
C GLU A 116 -18.34 3.10 -5.39
N ARG A 117 -19.40 2.67 -4.69
CA ARG A 117 -20.33 3.56 -3.97
C ARG A 117 -19.69 4.19 -2.75
N GLN A 118 -18.90 3.41 -2.00
CA GLN A 118 -18.17 3.88 -0.81
C GLN A 118 -17.11 4.92 -1.17
N HIS A 119 -16.43 4.73 -2.29
CA HIS A 119 -15.29 5.53 -2.71
C HIS A 119 -15.58 6.23 -4.04
N PRO A 120 -16.56 7.16 -4.08
CA PRO A 120 -16.95 7.82 -5.31
C PRO A 120 -15.75 8.59 -5.88
N LYS A 121 -15.61 8.54 -7.21
CA LYS A 121 -14.55 9.25 -7.95
C LYS A 121 -14.81 10.76 -7.93
N GLU A 122 -14.59 11.39 -6.78
CA GLU A 122 -14.61 12.83 -6.68
C GLU A 122 -13.36 13.39 -7.37
N SER A 123 -13.55 13.98 -8.55
CA SER A 123 -12.48 14.62 -9.31
C SER A 123 -11.78 15.68 -8.45
N GLY A 124 -10.52 15.45 -8.10
CA GLY A 124 -9.67 16.43 -7.43
C GLY A 124 -9.54 16.29 -5.91
N LYS A 125 -10.27 15.36 -5.25
CA LYS A 125 -10.02 15.06 -3.84
C LYS A 125 -8.83 14.10 -3.72
N VAL A 126 -7.82 14.53 -2.97
CA VAL A 126 -6.71 13.66 -2.58
C VAL A 126 -7.23 12.73 -1.49
N VAL A 127 -7.44 11.46 -1.83
CA VAL A 127 -7.72 10.42 -0.83
C VAL A 127 -6.39 9.92 -0.26
N THR A 128 -6.24 9.99 1.05
CA THR A 128 -5.10 9.38 1.74
C THR A 128 -5.24 7.86 1.65
N LEU A 129 -4.25 7.19 1.05
CA LEU A 129 -4.24 5.74 0.93
C LEU A 129 -3.84 5.13 2.28
N THR A 130 -4.84 4.70 3.05
CA THR A 130 -4.62 3.95 4.30
C THR A 130 -4.35 2.47 4.00
N PRO A 131 -3.75 1.69 4.92
CA PRO A 131 -3.58 0.24 4.73
C PRO A 131 -4.89 -0.48 4.44
N MET A 132 -5.97 -0.12 5.16
CA MET A 132 -7.29 -0.69 4.91
C MET A 132 -7.80 -0.36 3.51
N LEU A 133 -7.70 0.89 3.08
CA LEU A 133 -8.13 1.28 1.73
C LEU A 133 -7.27 0.60 0.65
N ALA A 134 -5.98 0.40 0.88
CA ALA A 134 -5.11 -0.35 -0.04
C ALA A 134 -5.59 -1.81 -0.17
N LYS A 135 -5.93 -2.48 0.95
CA LYS A 135 -6.51 -3.84 0.95
C LYS A 135 -7.82 -3.89 0.20
N GLN A 136 -8.72 -2.94 0.43
CA GLN A 136 -9.99 -2.84 -0.28
C GLN A 136 -9.81 -2.66 -1.80
N ASN A 137 -8.81 -1.85 -2.22
CA ASN A 137 -8.48 -1.70 -3.64
C ASN A 137 -7.96 -3.00 -4.26
N VAL A 138 -7.10 -3.74 -3.56
CA VAL A 138 -6.61 -5.05 -4.01
C VAL A 138 -7.79 -6.02 -4.14
N ALA A 139 -8.63 -6.15 -3.13
CA ALA A 139 -9.82 -7.00 -3.15
C ALA A 139 -10.77 -6.62 -4.33
N CYS A 140 -10.97 -5.33 -4.58
CA CYS A 140 -11.79 -4.89 -5.72
C CYS A 140 -11.17 -5.31 -7.07
N ALA A 141 -9.85 -5.22 -7.20
CA ALA A 141 -9.15 -5.68 -8.40
C ALA A 141 -9.13 -7.21 -8.55
N GLU A 142 -9.08 -7.95 -7.44
CA GLU A 142 -9.23 -9.40 -7.43
C GLU A 142 -10.62 -9.81 -7.91
N ALA A 143 -11.68 -9.18 -7.38
CA ALA A 143 -13.04 -9.39 -7.84
C ALA A 143 -13.18 -9.10 -9.34
N MET A 144 -12.61 -7.98 -9.81
CA MET A 144 -12.64 -7.63 -11.23
C MET A 144 -11.86 -8.63 -12.10
N TYR A 145 -10.70 -9.08 -11.66
CA TYR A 145 -9.92 -10.08 -12.39
C TYR A 145 -10.62 -11.45 -12.41
N PHE A 146 -11.30 -11.83 -11.33
CA PHE A 146 -12.13 -13.03 -11.26
C PHE A 146 -13.27 -12.99 -12.29
N LEU A 147 -14.00 -11.87 -12.38
CA LEU A 147 -15.09 -11.71 -13.35
C LEU A 147 -14.58 -11.59 -14.81
N LEU A 148 -13.42 -10.96 -15.00
CA LEU A 148 -12.86 -10.63 -16.30
C LEU A 148 -11.35 -10.94 -16.33
N PRO A 149 -10.94 -12.21 -16.52
CA PRO A 149 -9.54 -12.65 -16.42
C PRO A 149 -8.72 -12.26 -17.64
N THR A 150 -8.53 -10.95 -17.86
CA THR A 150 -7.74 -10.39 -18.94
C THR A 150 -6.34 -9.99 -18.44
N GLU A 151 -5.37 -9.94 -19.34
CA GLU A 151 -4.01 -9.45 -19.03
C GLU A 151 -4.01 -8.03 -18.48
N VAL A 152 -4.99 -7.20 -18.85
CA VAL A 152 -5.10 -5.84 -18.32
C VAL A 152 -5.50 -5.86 -16.84
N HIS A 153 -6.50 -6.67 -16.47
CA HIS A 153 -6.91 -6.79 -15.07
C HIS A 153 -5.85 -7.47 -14.21
N LYS A 154 -5.15 -8.48 -14.74
CA LYS A 154 -4.02 -9.11 -14.07
C LYS A 154 -2.93 -8.10 -13.70
N ARG A 155 -2.47 -7.30 -14.67
CA ARG A 155 -1.44 -6.27 -14.42
C ARG A 155 -1.91 -5.20 -13.45
N SER A 156 -3.18 -4.81 -13.51
CA SER A 156 -3.75 -3.87 -12.54
C SER A 156 -3.74 -4.45 -11.13
N LEU A 157 -4.12 -5.72 -10.96
CA LEU A 157 -4.06 -6.41 -9.67
C LEU A 157 -2.61 -6.49 -9.13
N GLU A 158 -1.67 -6.96 -9.94
CA GLU A 158 -0.25 -7.08 -9.55
C GLU A 158 0.31 -5.73 -9.06
N LYS A 159 0.01 -4.65 -9.79
CA LYS A 159 0.42 -3.30 -9.41
C LYS A 159 -0.18 -2.84 -8.08
N LEU A 160 -1.45 -3.15 -7.83
CA LEU A 160 -2.11 -2.80 -6.56
C LEU A 160 -1.53 -3.59 -5.40
N GLN A 161 -1.17 -4.86 -5.62
CA GLN A 161 -0.49 -5.69 -4.62
C GLN A 161 0.90 -5.15 -4.29
N GLU A 162 1.67 -4.69 -5.28
CA GLU A 162 2.96 -4.02 -5.02
C GLU A 162 2.79 -2.78 -4.14
N VAL A 163 1.72 -2.02 -4.36
CA VAL A 163 1.49 -0.80 -3.59
C VAL A 163 1.00 -1.11 -2.19
N LEU A 164 0.15 -2.13 -2.04
CA LEU A 164 -0.24 -2.61 -0.72
C LEU A 164 0.99 -2.95 0.12
N LYS A 165 1.96 -3.68 -0.44
CA LYS A 165 3.23 -3.98 0.26
C LYS A 165 3.95 -2.72 0.74
N VAL A 166 4.04 -1.69 -0.11
CA VAL A 166 4.66 -0.41 0.26
C VAL A 166 3.89 0.30 1.38
N VAL A 167 2.56 0.29 1.32
CA VAL A 167 1.71 0.91 2.35
C VAL A 167 1.81 0.16 3.68
N GLU A 168 1.78 -1.17 3.67
CA GLU A 168 1.94 -2.01 4.87
C GLU A 168 3.33 -1.82 5.49
N GLU A 169 4.38 -1.79 4.68
CA GLU A 169 5.74 -1.50 5.16
C GLU A 169 5.82 -0.11 5.80
N GLN A 170 5.16 0.90 5.21
CA GLN A 170 5.13 2.25 5.77
C GLN A 170 4.37 2.30 7.10
N ASP A 171 3.22 1.62 7.21
CA ASP A 171 2.43 1.53 8.44
C ASP A 171 3.22 0.82 9.56
N GLU A 172 3.90 -0.27 9.23
CA GLU A 172 4.76 -0.98 10.18
C GLU A 172 5.90 -0.09 10.69
N ARG A 173 6.49 0.75 9.84
CA ARG A 173 7.51 1.72 10.28
C ARG A 173 6.96 2.75 11.25
N HIS A 174 5.72 3.21 11.08
CA HIS A 174 5.08 4.12 12.03
C HIS A 174 4.83 3.41 13.37
N LEU A 175 4.31 2.17 13.35
CA LEU A 175 4.12 1.36 14.55
C LEU A 175 5.44 1.10 15.28
N LEU A 176 6.53 0.82 14.56
CA LEU A 176 7.85 0.65 15.13
C LEU A 176 8.36 1.93 15.81
N ASP A 177 8.15 3.11 15.22
CA ASP A 177 8.60 4.35 15.85
C ASP A 177 7.81 4.69 17.13
N HIS A 178 6.51 4.37 17.19
CA HIS A 178 5.74 4.45 18.42
C HIS A 178 6.27 3.46 19.48
N LEU A 179 6.46 2.20 19.10
CA LEU A 179 6.96 1.17 20.01
C LEU A 179 8.34 1.53 20.56
N ARG A 180 9.20 2.18 19.76
CA ARG A 180 10.51 2.66 20.21
C ARG A 180 10.40 3.58 21.43
N ILE A 181 9.41 4.48 21.44
CA ILE A 181 9.20 5.45 22.53
C ILE A 181 8.61 4.74 23.77
N GLU A 182 7.70 3.79 23.56
CA GLU A 182 6.97 3.11 24.64
C GLU A 182 7.76 1.99 25.31
N ASP A 183 8.44 1.15 24.51
CA ASP A 183 9.21 -0.02 24.94
C ASP A 183 10.40 -0.25 24.00
N PRO A 184 11.57 0.37 24.29
CA PRO A 184 12.77 0.24 23.48
C PRO A 184 13.27 -1.22 23.31
N GLU A 185 13.09 -2.09 24.30
CA GLU A 185 13.55 -3.47 24.24
C GLU A 185 12.67 -4.30 23.30
N ALA A 186 11.34 -4.16 23.41
CA ALA A 186 10.40 -4.78 22.47
C ALA A 186 10.60 -4.24 21.05
N TRP A 187 10.89 -2.93 20.92
CA TRP A 187 11.21 -2.31 19.64
C TRP A 187 12.42 -2.94 18.96
N ILE A 188 13.55 -3.14 19.67
CA ILE A 188 14.75 -3.77 19.11
C ILE A 188 14.41 -5.17 18.55
N LYS A 189 13.65 -5.96 19.32
CA LYS A 189 13.25 -7.31 18.89
C LYS A 189 12.38 -7.27 17.64
N ARG A 190 11.37 -6.39 17.60
CA ARG A 190 10.48 -6.26 16.44
C ARG A 190 11.22 -5.68 15.23
N LYS A 191 12.16 -4.75 15.45
CA LYS A 191 12.99 -4.16 14.41
C LYS A 191 13.91 -5.20 13.77
N ARG A 192 14.45 -6.15 14.54
CA ARG A 192 15.20 -7.30 13.99
C ARG A 192 14.33 -8.13 13.06
N THR A 193 13.12 -8.52 13.50
CA THR A 193 12.18 -9.28 12.65
C THR A 193 11.88 -8.52 11.35
N PHE A 194 11.53 -7.24 11.46
CA PHE A 194 11.28 -6.38 10.30
C PHE A 194 12.45 -6.37 9.30
N LEU A 195 13.69 -6.26 9.79
CA LEU A 195 14.87 -6.23 8.92
C LEU A 195 15.17 -7.59 8.29
N ILE A 196 14.92 -8.69 8.99
CA ILE A 196 15.04 -10.03 8.42
C ILE A 196 14.01 -10.27 7.33
N ASP A 197 12.75 -9.86 7.56
CA ASP A 197 11.69 -10.03 6.55
C ASP A 197 12.00 -9.21 5.30
N LYS A 198 12.63 -8.05 5.46
CA LYS A 198 12.98 -7.14 4.36
C LYS A 198 14.26 -7.53 3.61
N HIS A 199 15.31 -7.91 4.31
CA HIS A 199 16.66 -8.07 3.75
C HIS A 199 17.19 -9.50 3.84
N GLY A 200 16.48 -10.40 4.52
CA GLY A 200 16.94 -11.75 4.86
C GLY A 200 17.70 -11.80 6.19
N ASP A 201 17.88 -13.02 6.71
CA ASP A 201 18.69 -13.28 7.92
C ASP A 201 20.17 -13.36 7.54
N ILE A 202 20.79 -12.19 7.36
CA ILE A 202 22.19 -12.01 6.96
C ILE A 202 22.98 -11.21 8.01
N PRO A 203 24.32 -11.35 8.07
CA PRO A 203 25.14 -10.74 9.12
C PRO A 203 24.98 -9.21 9.26
N GLU A 204 24.76 -8.52 8.15
CA GLU A 204 24.58 -7.06 8.08
C GLU A 204 23.35 -6.61 8.87
N VAL A 205 22.29 -7.43 8.91
CA VAL A 205 21.09 -7.14 9.71
C VAL A 205 21.42 -7.16 11.20
N ASP A 206 22.18 -8.14 11.68
CA ASP A 206 22.57 -8.20 13.09
C ASP A 206 23.51 -7.05 13.47
N ILE A 207 24.38 -6.60 12.56
CA ILE A 207 25.22 -5.41 12.74
C ILE A 207 24.34 -4.17 12.92
N ILE A 208 23.36 -3.96 12.03
CA ILE A 208 22.42 -2.84 12.15
C ILE A 208 21.67 -2.91 13.46
N VAL A 209 21.05 -4.04 13.78
CA VAL A 209 20.24 -4.21 15.00
C VAL A 209 21.05 -3.94 16.27
N ASN A 210 22.28 -4.44 16.35
CA ASN A 210 23.17 -4.17 17.49
C ASN A 210 23.49 -2.68 17.61
N PHE A 211 23.79 -2.01 16.49
CA PHE A 211 24.05 -0.58 16.49
C PHE A 211 22.82 0.23 16.93
N LEU A 212 21.63 -0.11 16.40
CA LEU A 212 20.35 0.50 16.79
C LEU A 212 20.06 0.30 18.28
N GLN A 213 20.30 -0.90 18.81
CA GLN A 213 20.17 -1.19 20.24
C GLN A 213 21.07 -0.30 21.08
N LYS A 214 22.36 -0.18 20.70
CA LYS A 214 23.30 0.66 21.45
C LYS A 214 22.92 2.12 21.40
N LEU A 215 22.47 2.60 20.24
CA LEU A 215 22.00 3.96 20.08
C LEU A 215 20.79 4.23 20.97
N GLU A 216 19.76 3.36 20.92
CA GLU A 216 18.52 3.60 21.66
C GLU A 216 18.68 3.47 23.17
N LEU A 217 19.49 2.51 23.63
CA LEU A 217 19.79 2.30 25.05
C LEU A 217 20.93 3.19 25.58
N ASN A 218 21.44 4.13 24.77
CA ASN A 218 22.56 5.01 25.11
C ASN A 218 23.82 4.26 25.60
N LEU A 219 24.08 3.09 25.00
CA LEU A 219 25.28 2.30 25.30
C LEU A 219 26.49 2.86 24.55
N PRO A 220 27.71 2.69 25.10
CA PRO A 220 28.94 3.10 24.42
C PRO A 220 29.11 2.42 23.05
N ARG A 221 29.59 3.20 22.08
CA ARG A 221 29.92 2.77 20.72
C ARG A 221 31.35 3.20 20.41
N THR A 222 32.09 2.34 19.75
CA THR A 222 33.47 2.61 19.31
C THR A 222 33.49 3.10 17.87
N ASP A 223 34.54 3.83 17.48
CA ASP A 223 34.71 4.27 16.09
C ASP A 223 34.79 3.10 15.10
N ALA A 224 35.29 1.95 15.55
CA ALA A 224 35.31 0.73 14.75
C ALA A 224 33.89 0.22 14.47
N GLU A 225 33.01 0.20 15.48
CA GLU A 225 31.61 -0.19 15.32
C GLU A 225 30.85 0.79 14.41
N CYS A 226 31.09 2.09 14.53
CA CYS A 226 30.50 3.10 13.64
C CYS A 226 30.95 2.91 12.18
N ARG A 227 32.23 2.57 11.95
CA ARG A 227 32.74 2.27 10.60
C ARG A 227 32.12 1.01 10.02
N ILE A 228 32.07 -0.08 10.79
CA ILE A 228 31.45 -1.35 10.36
C ILE A 228 29.97 -1.12 10.05
N TYR A 229 29.24 -0.43 10.94
CA TYR A 229 27.84 -0.09 10.71
C TYR A 229 27.66 0.67 9.38
N TYR A 230 28.44 1.73 9.15
CA TYR A 230 28.25 2.58 7.98
C TYR A 230 28.72 1.90 6.68
N PHE A 231 29.99 1.49 6.62
CA PHE A 231 30.62 1.02 5.39
C PHE A 231 30.33 -0.45 5.07
N GLU A 232 30.07 -1.29 6.07
CA GLU A 232 29.93 -2.74 5.85
C GLU A 232 28.48 -3.22 5.93
N ALA A 233 27.59 -2.51 6.65
CA ALA A 233 26.20 -2.94 6.80
C ALA A 233 25.19 -1.98 6.16
N TYR A 234 25.24 -0.69 6.48
CA TYR A 234 24.28 0.29 5.98
C TYR A 234 24.38 0.46 4.46
N ASP A 235 25.59 0.62 3.93
CA ASP A 235 25.84 0.74 2.49
C ASP A 235 25.35 -0.50 1.74
N VAL A 236 25.68 -1.70 2.23
CA VAL A 236 25.25 -2.98 1.63
C VAL A 236 23.74 -3.13 1.59
N LEU A 237 23.03 -2.69 2.63
CA LEU A 237 21.57 -2.85 2.73
C LEU A 237 20.77 -1.74 2.02
N TYR A 238 21.40 -0.60 1.73
CA TYR A 238 20.70 0.59 1.21
C TYR A 238 21.38 1.27 0.00
N ASP A 239 22.33 0.60 -0.66
CA ASP A 239 23.29 1.02 -1.70
C ASP A 239 22.75 1.93 -2.85
N ASP A 240 21.43 2.10 -3.01
CA ASP A 240 20.88 3.09 -3.95
C ASP A 240 19.41 3.46 -3.71
N SER A 241 18.77 2.93 -2.66
CA SER A 241 17.35 3.13 -2.42
C SER A 241 17.14 3.90 -1.12
N ASN A 242 16.44 5.04 -1.22
CA ASN A 242 16.02 5.88 -0.08
C ASN A 242 14.91 5.19 0.75
N THR A 243 15.18 3.95 1.15
CA THR A 243 14.27 3.01 1.78
C THR A 243 14.64 2.75 3.23
N ALA A 244 15.69 3.37 3.77
CA ALA A 244 15.94 3.36 5.21
C ALA A 244 14.78 4.07 5.94
N SER A 245 14.45 3.63 7.15
CA SER A 245 13.50 4.34 8.00
C SER A 245 14.13 5.64 8.51
N ALA A 246 13.29 6.56 9.00
CA ALA A 246 13.79 7.80 9.61
C ALA A 246 14.77 7.52 10.76
N TYR A 247 14.55 6.45 11.53
CA TYR A 247 15.44 6.07 12.62
C TYR A 247 16.75 5.43 12.12
N GLU A 248 16.72 4.63 11.05
CA GLU A 248 17.93 4.09 10.44
C GLU A 248 18.80 5.20 9.83
N PHE A 249 18.16 6.19 9.21
CA PHE A 249 18.85 7.38 8.73
C PHE A 249 19.47 8.19 9.87
N TYR A 250 18.76 8.36 10.99
CA TYR A 250 19.32 8.96 12.21
C TYR A 250 20.54 8.17 12.73
N ALA A 251 20.45 6.85 12.78
CA ALA A 251 21.56 5.99 13.23
C ALA A 251 22.79 6.12 12.32
N MET A 252 22.59 6.20 11.01
CA MET A 252 23.65 6.50 10.03
C MET A 252 24.30 7.87 10.30
N LEU A 253 23.51 8.91 10.54
CA LEU A 253 24.06 10.23 10.88
C LEU A 253 24.84 10.24 12.20
N GLU A 254 24.39 9.51 13.22
CA GLU A 254 25.13 9.33 14.48
C GLU A 254 26.46 8.62 14.27
N ALA A 255 26.47 7.55 13.46
CA ALA A 255 27.70 6.83 13.12
C ALA A 255 28.70 7.74 12.40
N LEU A 256 28.25 8.45 11.36
CA LEU A 256 29.05 9.41 10.59
C LEU A 256 29.60 10.54 11.46
N HIS A 257 28.78 11.11 12.33
CA HIS A 257 29.20 12.17 13.22
C HIS A 257 30.32 11.73 14.17
N GLN A 258 30.26 10.50 14.68
CA GLN A 258 31.31 9.95 15.53
C GLN A 258 32.61 9.74 14.77
N ILE A 259 32.55 9.28 13.51
CA ILE A 259 33.73 9.03 12.67
C ILE A 259 34.12 10.22 11.78
N ARG A 260 33.60 11.43 12.03
CA ARG A 260 33.79 12.64 11.21
C ARG A 260 35.24 13.00 10.90
N ALA A 261 36.20 12.51 11.69
CA ALA A 261 37.62 12.67 11.38
C ALA A 261 38.06 11.92 10.10
N PHE A 262 37.21 11.03 9.58
CA PHE A 262 37.48 10.13 8.46
C PHE A 262 36.51 10.28 7.28
N VAL A 263 35.48 11.13 7.40
CA VAL A 263 34.43 11.34 6.39
C VAL A 263 34.16 12.83 6.20
N GLU A 264 33.61 13.22 5.05
CA GLU A 264 33.19 14.61 4.79
C GLU A 264 32.11 15.05 5.80
N ASP A 265 32.06 16.35 6.13
CA ASP A 265 31.22 16.86 7.22
C ASP A 265 29.75 16.45 7.03
N PRO A 266 29.18 15.61 7.94
CA PRO A 266 27.80 15.17 7.81
C PRO A 266 26.84 16.35 8.04
N PRO A 267 25.62 16.31 7.48
CA PRO A 267 24.64 17.39 7.64
C PRO A 267 24.23 17.54 9.11
N SER A 268 24.88 18.46 9.82
CA SER A 268 24.77 18.64 11.28
C SER A 268 23.36 19.04 11.73
N HIS A 269 22.70 19.91 10.96
CA HIS A 269 21.36 20.40 11.26
C HIS A 269 20.31 19.27 11.34
N ARG A 270 20.34 18.30 10.42
CA ARG A 270 19.38 17.19 10.45
C ARG A 270 19.59 16.28 11.65
N LEU A 271 20.85 16.01 11.98
CA LEU A 271 21.21 15.20 13.13
C LEU A 271 20.76 15.86 14.45
N GLU A 272 20.93 17.18 14.57
CA GLU A 272 20.46 17.94 15.73
C GLU A 272 18.95 17.83 15.91
N LYS A 273 18.15 18.02 14.84
CA LYS A 273 16.69 17.83 14.91
C LYS A 273 16.27 16.43 15.35
N TYR A 274 16.94 15.38 14.88
CA TYR A 274 16.67 14.02 15.36
C TYR A 274 17.00 13.84 16.84
N ARG A 275 18.12 14.40 17.31
CA ARG A 275 18.52 14.34 18.72
C ARG A 275 17.51 15.06 19.62
N GLU A 276 17.03 16.23 19.20
CA GLU A 276 15.98 16.99 19.88
C GLU A 276 14.68 16.19 19.96
N ALA A 277 14.18 15.70 18.82
CA ALA A 277 12.97 14.88 18.77
C ALA A 277 13.08 13.62 19.64
N ARG A 278 14.24 12.95 19.64
CA ARG A 278 14.50 11.80 20.52
C ARG A 278 14.48 12.19 21.99
N ALA A 279 15.11 13.30 22.37
CA ALA A 279 15.13 13.77 23.75
C ALA A 279 13.73 14.16 24.26
N GLU A 280 12.87 14.64 23.38
CA GLU A 280 11.48 15.02 23.67
C GLU A 280 10.49 13.84 23.56
N GLY A 281 10.94 12.65 23.13
CA GLY A 281 10.06 11.50 22.92
C GLY A 281 9.10 11.68 21.75
N ILE A 282 9.46 12.49 20.76
CA ILE A 282 8.66 12.79 19.57
C ILE A 282 8.97 11.77 18.47
N SER A 283 7.93 11.37 17.73
CA SER A 283 8.08 10.55 16.53
C SER A 283 8.92 11.27 15.47
N PHE A 284 9.84 10.55 14.83
CA PHE A 284 10.70 11.11 13.80
C PHE A 284 9.94 11.52 12.54
N TYR A 285 8.74 10.97 12.33
CA TYR A 285 7.84 11.37 11.24
C TYR A 285 7.11 12.69 11.51
N ASN A 286 7.16 13.19 12.75
CA ASN A 286 6.52 14.43 13.17
C ASN A 286 7.53 15.58 13.36
N ILE A 287 8.80 15.38 12.99
CA ILE A 287 9.80 16.45 13.01
C ILE A 287 9.39 17.55 12.03
N ASP A 288 9.36 18.79 12.51
CA ASP A 288 9.17 19.96 11.64
C ASP A 288 10.48 20.27 10.92
N TRP A 289 10.55 19.84 9.67
CA TRP A 289 11.63 20.21 8.78
C TRP A 289 11.25 21.57 8.19
N ASP A 290 11.62 22.66 8.88
CA ASP A 290 11.54 24.04 8.37
C ASP A 290 11.71 24.02 6.84
N ASP A 291 10.73 24.55 6.11
CA ASP A 291 10.67 24.44 4.65
C ASP A 291 11.92 25.06 3.99
N ASP A 292 12.93 24.22 3.72
CA ASP A 292 13.99 24.48 2.74
C ASP A 292 13.41 24.42 1.30
#